data_AF-A0A963CMS3-F1
#
_entry.id   AF-A0A963CMS3-F1
#
_cell.length_a   1.000
_cell.length_b   1.000
_cell.length_c   1.000
_cell.angle_alpha   90.00
_cell.angle_beta   90.00
_cell.angle_gamma   90.00
#
_symmetry.space_group_name_H-M   'P 1'
#
loop_
_entity.id
_entity.type
_entity.pdbx_description
1 polymer ?
#
loop_
_entity_poly.entity_id
_entity_poly.type
_entity_poly.pdbx_seq_one_letter_code
_entity_poly.pdbx_strand_id
1 'polypeptide(L)'
;MNESMDFLLWTRGTAFDVAVAIFVVGILIRLFEIISLGRAANLAAPKGSEFLPGMKTILTRTLPEGGTFKRQPLTILAGYLFHIGLLVSLLLFIPHIELFRETFGFGWPGLPNPIVDAAAVLGIVGLLAAL
;
A
#
# COMPACT_ATOMS: atom_id res chain seq x y z
N MET A 1 19.65 28.92 17.19
CA MET A 1 18.59 27.96 16.85
C MET A 1 18.96 27.36 15.51
N ASN A 2 18.94 26.03 15.39
CA ASN A 2 19.26 25.38 14.13
C ASN A 2 17.92 25.09 13.43
N GLU A 3 17.55 25.95 12.48
CA GLU A 3 16.30 25.87 11.71
C GLU A 3 16.01 24.43 11.21
N SER A 4 17.06 23.70 10.81
CA SER A 4 16.90 22.31 10.34
C SER A 4 16.48 21.33 11.44
N MET A 5 16.96 21.51 12.66
CA MET A 5 16.56 20.70 13.82
C MET A 5 15.16 21.05 14.29
N ASP A 6 14.81 22.33 14.29
CA ASP A 6 13.47 22.78 14.67
C ASP A 6 12.42 22.26 13.66
N PHE A 7 12.73 22.28 12.36
CA PHE A 7 11.91 21.66 11.32
C PHE A 7 11.77 20.13 11.49
N LEU A 8 12.87 19.44 11.81
CA LEU A 8 12.86 18.00 12.07
C LEU A 8 11.96 17.64 13.26
N LEU A 9 12.05 18.40 14.36
CA LEU A 9 11.25 18.18 15.56
C LEU A 9 9.76 18.44 15.30
N TRP A 10 9.43 19.49 14.53
CA TRP A 10 8.06 19.76 14.13
C TRP A 10 7.49 18.67 13.23
N THR A 11 8.26 18.23 12.21
CA THR A 11 7.84 17.19 11.26
C THR A 11 7.63 15.83 11.91
N ARG A 12 8.47 15.45 12.88
CA ARG A 12 8.31 14.18 13.62
C ARG A 12 7.32 14.25 14.78
N GLY A 13 7.04 15.44 15.28
CA GLY A 13 6.08 15.67 16.37
C GLY A 13 4.73 16.10 15.83
N THR A 14 4.38 17.37 16.08
CA THR A 14 3.04 17.90 15.82
C THR A 14 2.55 17.69 14.38
N ALA A 15 3.41 17.85 13.37
CA ALA A 15 2.97 17.67 11.99
C ALA A 15 2.62 16.21 11.67
N PHE A 16 3.39 15.26 12.20
CA PHE A 16 3.13 13.84 12.08
C PHE A 16 1.81 13.45 12.76
N ASP A 17 1.59 13.93 13.99
CA ASP A 17 0.35 13.67 14.73
C ASP A 17 -0.89 14.17 13.97
N VAL A 18 -0.81 15.38 13.40
CA VAL A 18 -1.88 15.95 12.58
C VAL A 18 -2.12 15.11 11.31
N ALA A 19 -1.05 14.70 10.62
CA ALA A 19 -1.18 13.88 9.42
C ALA A 19 -1.83 12.51 9.72
N VAL A 20 -1.43 11.85 10.80
CA VAL A 20 -2.02 10.59 11.26
C VAL A 20 -3.48 10.78 11.68
N ALA A 21 -3.80 11.85 12.40
CA ALA A 21 -5.17 12.15 12.80
C ALA A 21 -6.09 12.33 11.58
N ILE A 22 -5.65 13.12 10.58
CA ILE A 22 -6.41 13.32 9.34
C ILE A 22 -6.60 11.99 8.60
N PHE A 23 -5.54 11.19 8.48
CA PHE A 23 -5.60 9.88 7.83
C PHE A 23 -6.60 8.93 8.51
N VAL A 24 -6.51 8.79 9.83
CA VAL A 24 -7.40 7.90 10.61
C VAL A 24 -8.84 8.38 10.55
N VAL A 25 -9.10 9.66 10.82
CA VAL A 25 -10.45 10.23 10.76
C VAL A 25 -11.03 10.11 9.36
N GLY A 26 -10.24 10.41 8.32
CA GLY A 26 -10.63 10.27 6.92
C GLY A 26 -11.01 8.84 6.55
N ILE A 27 -10.22 7.84 6.96
CA ILE A 27 -10.55 6.42 6.75
C ILE A 27 -11.85 6.05 7.47
N LEU A 28 -12.02 6.45 8.72
CA LEU A 28 -13.21 6.12 9.50
C LEU A 28 -14.49 6.70 8.85
N ILE A 29 -14.44 7.96 8.43
CA ILE A 29 -15.56 8.60 7.72
C ILE A 29 -15.84 7.86 6.41
N ARG A 30 -14.80 7.55 5.63
CA ARG A 30 -14.97 6.87 4.34
C ARG A 30 -15.56 5.46 4.49
N LEU A 31 -15.11 4.71 5.48
CA LEU A 31 -15.67 3.39 5.79
C LEU A 31 -17.13 3.51 6.26
N PHE A 32 -17.44 4.50 7.10
CA PHE A 32 -18.80 4.76 7.54
C PHE A 32 -19.73 5.07 6.35
N GLU A 33 -19.32 5.95 5.43
CA GLU A 33 -20.07 6.25 4.20
C GLU A 33 -20.37 4.99 3.38
N ILE A 34 -19.33 4.18 3.10
CA ILE A 34 -19.45 2.96 2.28
C ILE A 34 -20.39 1.95 2.94
N ILE A 35 -20.30 1.78 4.26
CA ILE A 35 -21.13 0.83 5.00
C ILE A 35 -22.58 1.37 5.11
N SER A 36 -22.75 2.67 5.32
CA SER A 36 -24.06 3.32 5.43
C SER A 36 -24.85 3.33 4.12
N LEU A 37 -24.19 3.35 2.97
CA LEU A 37 -24.83 3.23 1.66
C LEU A 37 -25.53 1.86 1.48
N GLY A 38 -25.06 0.84 2.20
CA GLY A 38 -25.57 -0.52 2.06
C GLY A 38 -25.32 -1.12 0.68
N ARG A 39 -25.85 -2.32 0.44
CA ARG A 39 -25.85 -2.97 -0.87
C ARG A 39 -27.29 -3.18 -1.32
N ALA A 40 -27.54 -3.03 -2.61
CA ALA A 40 -28.83 -3.38 -3.20
C ALA A 40 -29.15 -4.86 -2.92
N ALA A 41 -30.44 -5.17 -2.75
CA ALA A 41 -30.88 -6.55 -2.55
C ALA A 41 -30.45 -7.43 -3.74
N ASN A 42 -29.76 -8.52 -3.44
CA ASN A 42 -29.38 -9.50 -4.45
C ASN A 42 -30.62 -10.34 -4.81
N LEU A 43 -31.19 -10.10 -5.98
CA LEU A 43 -32.38 -10.81 -6.47
C LEU A 43 -32.07 -12.20 -7.07
N ALA A 44 -30.80 -12.59 -7.14
CA ALA A 44 -30.40 -13.90 -7.64
C ALA A 44 -30.67 -15.00 -6.60
N ALA A 45 -31.00 -16.20 -7.08
CA ALA A 45 -31.12 -17.37 -6.21
C ALA A 45 -29.82 -17.59 -5.41
N PRO A 46 -29.88 -17.93 -4.10
CA PRO A 46 -28.70 -18.16 -3.28
C PRO A 46 -27.83 -19.29 -3.86
N LYS A 47 -26.56 -19.00 -4.16
CA LYS A 47 -25.58 -19.97 -4.72
C LYS A 47 -24.56 -20.48 -3.70
N GLY A 48 -24.81 -20.29 -2.41
CA GLY A 48 -23.93 -20.69 -1.30
C GLY A 48 -23.30 -19.50 -0.57
N SER A 49 -22.21 -19.75 0.17
CA SER A 49 -21.48 -18.73 0.91
C SER A 49 -20.85 -17.70 -0.03
N GLU A 50 -21.07 -16.41 0.23
CA GLU A 50 -20.55 -15.32 -0.60
C GLU A 50 -19.10 -14.94 -0.25
N PHE A 51 -18.67 -15.22 0.98
CA PHE A 51 -17.39 -14.74 1.52
C PHE A 51 -16.19 -15.45 0.89
N LEU A 52 -16.18 -16.78 0.91
CA LEU A 52 -15.05 -17.58 0.41
C LEU A 52 -14.82 -17.39 -1.11
N PRO A 53 -15.87 -17.42 -1.96
CA PRO A 53 -15.71 -17.11 -3.38
C PRO A 53 -15.24 -15.67 -3.61
N GLY A 54 -15.74 -14.70 -2.84
CA GLY A 54 -15.32 -13.30 -2.91
C GLY A 54 -13.83 -13.13 -2.62
N MET A 55 -13.32 -13.73 -1.53
CA MET A 55 -11.90 -13.73 -1.22
C MET A 55 -11.06 -14.37 -2.33
N LYS A 56 -11.50 -15.51 -2.87
CA LYS A 56 -10.85 -16.17 -3.99
C LYS A 56 -10.79 -15.24 -5.21
N THR A 57 -11.87 -14.53 -5.52
CA THR A 57 -11.89 -13.58 -6.63
C THR A 57 -10.88 -12.46 -6.42
N ILE A 58 -10.80 -11.88 -5.23
CA ILE A 58 -9.82 -10.82 -4.92
C ILE A 58 -8.39 -11.31 -5.20
N LEU A 59 -8.02 -12.49 -4.68
CA LEU A 59 -6.68 -13.05 -4.85
C LEU A 59 -6.38 -13.47 -6.30
N THR A 60 -7.34 -14.09 -6.99
CA THR A 60 -7.12 -14.51 -8.38
C THR A 60 -6.99 -13.33 -9.35
N ARG A 61 -7.60 -12.18 -9.01
CA ARG A 61 -7.56 -10.97 -9.82
C ARG A 61 -6.30 -10.13 -9.62
N THR A 62 -5.44 -10.45 -8.63
CA THR A 62 -4.11 -9.82 -8.53
C THR A 62 -3.11 -10.42 -9.51
N LEU A 63 -3.43 -11.56 -10.14
CA LEU A 63 -2.59 -12.20 -11.15
C LEU A 63 -3.10 -11.88 -12.56
N PRO A 64 -2.20 -11.64 -13.54
CA PRO A 64 -2.61 -11.40 -14.90
C PRO A 64 -3.23 -12.65 -15.51
N GLU A 65 -4.33 -12.48 -16.24
CA GLU A 65 -4.94 -13.56 -17.01
C GLU A 65 -3.97 -14.04 -18.10
N GLY A 66 -3.94 -15.34 -18.39
CA GLY A 66 -2.93 -15.98 -19.26
C GLY A 66 -2.83 -15.45 -20.70
N GLY A 67 -3.80 -14.65 -21.15
CA GLY A 67 -3.78 -13.94 -22.44
C GLY A 67 -3.33 -12.48 -22.36
N THR A 68 -3.48 -11.82 -21.21
CA THR A 68 -3.21 -10.39 -21.05
C THR A 68 -1.71 -10.11 -21.10
N PHE A 69 -0.88 -11.01 -20.55
CA PHE A 69 0.57 -10.88 -20.63
C PHE A 69 1.09 -10.87 -22.08
N LYS A 70 0.46 -11.63 -22.99
CA LYS A 70 0.85 -11.62 -24.40
C LYS A 70 0.47 -10.32 -25.13
N ARG A 71 -0.58 -9.63 -24.66
CA ARG A 71 -1.11 -8.42 -25.30
C ARG A 71 -0.47 -7.15 -24.75
N GLN A 72 -0.20 -7.10 -23.45
CA GLN A 72 0.33 -5.92 -22.76
C GLN A 72 1.42 -6.32 -21.74
N PRO A 73 2.54 -6.91 -22.20
CA PRO A 73 3.60 -7.37 -21.31
C PRO A 73 4.25 -6.22 -20.54
N LEU A 74 4.43 -5.06 -21.19
CA LEU A 74 5.04 -3.88 -20.57
C LEU A 74 4.23 -3.37 -19.39
N THR A 75 2.92 -3.19 -19.57
CA THR A 75 2.02 -2.71 -18.51
C THR A 75 2.02 -3.64 -17.30
N ILE A 76 2.00 -4.96 -17.53
CA ILE A 76 2.03 -5.95 -16.45
C ILE A 76 3.37 -5.91 -15.72
N LEU A 77 4.48 -5.94 -16.47
CA LEU A 77 5.82 -5.93 -15.87
C LEU A 77 6.09 -4.63 -15.10
N ALA A 78 5.76 -3.47 -15.69
CA ALA A 78 5.88 -2.16 -15.07
C ALA A 78 5.06 -2.07 -13.78
N GLY A 79 3.81 -2.55 -13.81
CA GLY A 79 2.95 -2.63 -12.63
C GLY A 79 3.55 -3.50 -11.53
N TYR A 80 4.07 -4.68 -11.86
CA TYR A 80 4.70 -5.54 -10.85
C TYR A 80 6.00 -4.96 -10.30
N LEU A 81 6.86 -4.38 -11.16
CA LEU A 81 8.08 -3.71 -10.72
C LEU A 81 7.77 -2.57 -9.75
N PHE A 82 6.76 -1.76 -10.06
CA PHE A 82 6.29 -0.70 -9.17
C PHE A 82 5.83 -1.25 -7.82
N HIS A 83 4.90 -2.21 -7.80
CA HIS A 83 4.34 -2.71 -6.54
C HIS A 83 5.39 -3.45 -5.70
N ILE A 84 6.24 -4.28 -6.32
CA ILE A 84 7.30 -5.00 -5.59
C ILE A 84 8.32 -4.00 -5.05
N GLY A 85 8.78 -3.04 -5.87
CA GLY A 85 9.71 -2.00 -5.46
C GLY A 85 9.16 -1.16 -4.30
N LEU A 86 7.89 -0.77 -4.38
CA LEU A 86 7.18 -0.06 -3.32
C LEU A 86 7.10 -0.88 -2.03
N LEU A 87 6.70 -2.15 -2.11
CA LEU A 87 6.54 -3.02 -0.94
C LEU A 87 7.89 -3.30 -0.25
N VAL A 88 8.96 -3.53 -1.02
CA VAL A 88 10.31 -3.68 -0.47
C VAL A 88 10.76 -2.38 0.21
N SER A 89 10.54 -1.23 -0.42
CA SER A 89 10.93 0.07 0.14
C SER A 89 10.15 0.42 1.41
N LEU A 90 8.85 0.13 1.43
CA LEU A 90 7.97 0.42 2.56
C LEU A 90 8.21 -0.54 3.74
N LEU A 91 8.34 -1.83 3.47
CA LEU A 91 8.39 -2.85 4.52
C LEU A 91 9.82 -3.20 4.94
N LEU A 92 10.82 -3.14 4.07
CA LEU A 92 12.16 -3.65 4.37
C LEU A 92 13.21 -2.56 4.58
N PHE A 93 12.84 -1.28 4.43
CA PHE A 93 13.71 -0.16 4.73
C PHE A 93 13.71 0.17 6.22
N ILE A 94 14.90 0.24 6.83
CA ILE A 94 15.06 0.41 8.28
C ILE A 94 14.30 1.62 8.84
N PRO A 95 14.32 2.83 8.21
CA PRO A 95 13.56 3.97 8.70
C PRO A 95 12.04 3.75 8.77
N HIS A 96 11.44 2.98 7.86
CA HIS A 96 10.02 2.65 7.94
C HIS A 96 9.77 1.65 9.07
N ILE A 97 10.64 0.65 9.23
CA ILE A 97 10.54 -0.30 10.35
C ILE A 97 10.66 0.43 11.70
N GLU A 98 11.51 1.46 11.77
CA GLU A 98 11.61 2.34 12.94
C GLU A 98 10.29 3.02 13.25
N LEU A 99 9.64 3.59 12.24
CA LEU A 99 8.32 4.20 12.38
C LEU A 99 7.29 3.20 12.95
N PHE A 100 7.26 1.96 12.46
CA PHE A 100 6.38 0.93 13.00
C PHE A 100 6.73 0.57 14.45
N ARG A 101 8.01 0.51 14.79
CA ARG A 101 8.45 0.19 16.15
C ARG A 101 8.13 1.30 17.14
N GLU A 102 8.34 2.55 16.77
CA GLU A 102 8.00 3.72 17.58
C GLU A 102 6.47 3.87 17.75
N THR A 103 5.69 3.54 16.72
CA THR A 103 4.22 3.71 16.74
C THR A 103 3.48 2.53 17.38
N PHE A 104 3.87 1.30 17.08
CA PHE A 104 3.15 0.08 17.47
C PHE A 104 3.94 -0.85 18.41
N GLY A 105 5.21 -0.54 18.70
CA GLY A 105 6.04 -1.33 19.60
C GLY A 105 6.63 -2.62 19.00
N PHE A 106 6.44 -2.87 17.70
CA PHE A 106 7.00 -4.05 17.02
C PHE A 106 7.75 -3.69 15.74
N GLY A 107 8.71 -4.53 15.37
CA GLY A 107 9.50 -4.38 14.15
C GLY A 107 10.10 -5.72 13.72
N TRP A 108 10.73 -5.73 12.55
CA TRP A 108 11.33 -6.92 11.95
C TRP A 108 12.70 -6.59 11.33
N PRO A 109 13.51 -7.58 10.94
CA PRO A 109 14.80 -7.31 10.29
C PRO A 109 14.62 -6.62 8.93
N GLY A 110 15.36 -5.54 8.70
CA GLY A 110 15.42 -4.85 7.43
C GLY A 110 16.42 -5.48 6.44
N LEU A 111 16.44 -4.97 5.22
CA LEU A 111 17.42 -5.33 4.20
C LEU A 111 18.59 -4.32 4.16
N PRO A 112 19.76 -4.72 3.62
CA PRO A 112 20.84 -3.79 3.30
C PRO A 112 20.38 -2.66 2.36
N ASN A 113 20.81 -1.42 2.64
CA ASN A 113 20.42 -0.23 1.86
C ASN A 113 20.57 -0.42 0.34
N PRO A 114 21.68 -0.99 -0.21
CA PRO A 114 21.81 -1.14 -1.66
C PRO A 114 20.70 -1.99 -2.30
N ILE A 115 20.14 -2.96 -1.58
CA ILE A 115 19.05 -3.81 -2.08
C ILE A 115 17.74 -3.02 -2.11
N VAL A 116 17.48 -2.26 -1.05
CA VAL A 116 16.30 -1.41 -0.96
C VAL A 116 16.36 -0.29 -1.99
N ASP A 117 17.51 0.36 -2.15
CA ASP A 117 17.73 1.43 -3.12
C ASP A 117 17.53 0.92 -4.55
N ALA A 118 18.05 -0.27 -4.88
CA ALA A 118 17.81 -0.91 -6.17
C ALA A 118 16.32 -1.19 -6.41
N ALA A 119 15.61 -1.70 -5.40
CA ALA A 119 14.18 -1.95 -5.47
C ALA A 119 13.38 -0.64 -5.64
N ALA A 120 13.77 0.44 -4.95
CA ALA A 120 13.17 1.76 -5.09
C ALA A 120 13.35 2.31 -6.51
N VAL A 121 14.56 2.22 -7.07
CA VAL A 121 14.86 2.65 -8.44
C VAL A 121 14.02 1.85 -9.45
N LEU A 122 13.96 0.52 -9.32
CA LEU A 122 13.11 -0.33 -10.17
C LEU A 122 11.64 0.04 -10.04
N GLY A 123 11.18 0.37 -8.83
CA GLY A 123 9.83 0.83 -8.57
C GLY A 123 9.52 2.15 -9.29
N ILE A 124 10.43 3.12 -9.22
CA ILE A 124 10.31 4.42 -9.91
C ILE A 124 10.28 4.20 -11.43
N VAL A 125 11.19 3.38 -11.97
CA VAL A 125 11.19 3.04 -13.41
C VAL A 125 9.88 2.38 -13.81
N GLY A 126 9.37 1.44 -13.00
CA GLY A 126 8.07 0.80 -13.22
C GLY A 126 6.91 1.80 -13.23
N LEU A 127 6.90 2.75 -12.30
CA LEU A 127 5.91 3.83 -12.26
C LEU A 127 5.95 4.69 -13.53
N LEU A 128 7.14 5.14 -13.93
CA LEU A 128 7.32 5.98 -15.11
C LEU A 128 6.92 5.25 -16.40
N ALA A 129 7.14 3.93 -16.47
CA ALA A 129 6.73 3.12 -17.61
C ALA A 129 5.22 2.79 -17.62
N ALA A 130 4.52 2.99 -16.51
CA ALA A 130 3.08 2.72 -16.36
C ALA A 130 2.19 3.96 -16.56
N LEU A 131 2.77 5.17 -16.52
CA LEU A 131 2.13 6.44 -16.85
C LEU A 131 2.03 6.65 -18.37
#